data_AF-A0A960ELY8-F1
#
_entry.id   AF-A0A960ELY8-F1
#
_cell.length_a   1.000
_cell.length_b   1.000
_cell.length_c   1.000
_cell.angle_alpha   90.00
_cell.angle_beta   90.00
_cell.angle_gamma   90.00
#
_symmetry.space_group_name_H-M   'P 1'
#
loop_
_entity.id
_entity.type
_entity.pdbx_description
1 polymer ?
#
loop_
_entity_poly.entity_id
_entity_poly.type
_entity_poly.pdbx_seq_one_letter_code
_entity_poly.pdbx_strand_id
1 'polypeptide(L)'
;MIPGRLPQGPIPADADCCGLTRPLSPSEIESIFGAIASAARPPSGLTAMQRNVIDAICLALSGQHFDASTAPPVTPQALTGVISPDAFPDVFRERIVRYMGLVALLLNPVPSEVIDAIHRYASALGIDDDCGGVLEPASSERQHAVLTDFARNGYAR
;
A
#
# COMPACT_ATOMS: atom_id res chain seq x y z
N MET A 1 8.58 34.58 -20.48
CA MET A 1 9.73 33.68 -20.23
C MET A 1 9.36 32.83 -19.02
N ILE A 2 8.90 31.59 -19.25
CA ILE A 2 8.49 30.67 -18.17
C ILE A 2 9.51 29.52 -18.17
N PRO A 3 10.31 29.31 -17.11
CA PRO A 3 11.16 28.14 -17.03
C PRO A 3 10.41 27.00 -16.33
N GLY A 4 10.68 25.76 -16.75
CA GLY A 4 10.34 24.56 -15.97
C GLY A 4 9.25 23.67 -16.55
N ARG A 5 9.35 23.29 -17.83
CA ARG A 5 8.69 22.07 -18.30
C ARG A 5 9.38 20.90 -17.61
N LEU A 6 8.69 20.22 -16.68
CA LEU A 6 9.17 18.97 -16.10
C LEU A 6 9.51 18.00 -17.25
N PRO A 7 10.66 17.31 -17.22
CA PRO A 7 11.01 16.36 -18.25
C PRO A 7 9.95 15.26 -18.33
N GLN A 8 9.24 15.20 -19.46
CA GLN A 8 8.34 14.12 -19.85
C GLN A 8 9.16 12.93 -20.36
N GLY A 9 10.12 12.48 -19.56
CA GLY A 9 10.78 11.21 -19.79
C GLY A 9 9.92 10.08 -19.24
N PRO A 10 9.93 8.87 -19.83
CA PRO A 10 9.39 7.71 -19.14
C PRO A 10 10.06 7.63 -17.76
N ILE A 11 9.26 7.56 -16.70
CA ILE A 11 9.75 7.16 -15.38
C ILE A 11 10.52 5.85 -15.63
N PRO A 12 11.81 5.74 -15.24
CA PRO A 12 12.54 4.52 -15.46
C PRO A 12 11.72 3.40 -14.84
N ALA A 13 11.21 2.50 -15.69
CA ALA A 13 10.51 1.32 -15.25
C ALA A 13 11.53 0.53 -14.43
N ASP A 14 11.32 0.55 -13.13
CA ASP A 14 12.03 -0.18 -12.09
C ASP A 14 11.76 -1.69 -12.18
N ALA A 15 11.73 -2.21 -13.41
CA ALA A 15 11.42 -3.59 -13.76
C ALA A 15 12.38 -4.59 -13.08
N ASP A 16 13.58 -4.14 -12.71
CA ASP A 16 14.57 -4.93 -11.96
C ASP A 16 14.57 -4.66 -10.44
N CYS A 17 13.83 -3.68 -9.92
CA CYS A 17 13.96 -3.26 -8.52
C CYS A 17 13.25 -4.19 -7.52
N CYS A 18 12.44 -5.14 -8.00
CA CYS A 18 11.80 -6.13 -7.13
C CYS A 18 12.69 -7.36 -6.88
N GLY A 19 13.79 -7.53 -7.63
CA GLY A 19 14.65 -8.71 -7.53
C GLY A 19 13.98 -10.02 -7.95
N LEU A 20 12.81 -9.95 -8.61
CA LEU A 20 12.11 -11.13 -9.11
C LEU A 20 12.87 -11.72 -10.30
N THR A 21 13.08 -13.03 -10.27
CA THR A 21 13.73 -13.76 -11.36
C THR A 21 12.75 -14.22 -12.44
N ARG A 22 11.45 -14.03 -12.23
CA ARG A 22 10.36 -14.37 -13.14
C ARG A 22 9.16 -13.44 -12.96
N PRO A 23 8.28 -13.32 -13.96
CA PRO A 23 6.98 -12.68 -13.76
C PRO A 23 6.12 -13.45 -12.76
N LEU A 24 5.21 -12.73 -12.11
CA LEU A 24 4.18 -13.33 -11.26
C LEU A 24 3.12 -14.03 -12.11
N SER A 25 2.60 -15.14 -11.61
CA SER A 25 1.44 -15.80 -12.20
C SER A 25 0.16 -15.01 -11.89
N PRO A 26 -0.93 -15.20 -12.66
CA PRO A 26 -2.21 -14.58 -12.36
C PRO A 26 -2.72 -14.87 -10.94
N SER A 27 -2.54 -16.10 -10.46
CA SER A 27 -2.97 -16.48 -9.10
C SER A 27 -2.13 -15.81 -8.00
N GLU A 28 -0.86 -15.54 -8.26
CA GLU A 28 0.00 -14.79 -7.34
C GLU A 28 -0.43 -13.33 -7.26
N ILE A 29 -0.72 -12.72 -8.41
CA ILE A 29 -1.24 -11.35 -8.51
C ILE A 29 -2.57 -11.25 -7.74
N GLU A 30 -3.53 -12.14 -8.00
CA GLU A 30 -4.80 -12.18 -7.27
C GLU A 30 -4.62 -12.32 -5.76
N SER A 31 -3.68 -13.18 -5.32
CA SER A 31 -3.40 -13.38 -3.90
C SER A 31 -2.79 -12.14 -3.25
N ILE A 32 -1.85 -11.47 -3.94
CA ILE A 32 -1.21 -10.24 -3.46
C ILE A 32 -2.23 -9.11 -3.34
N PHE A 33 -3.00 -8.84 -4.40
CA PHE A 33 -3.98 -7.76 -4.38
C PHE A 33 -5.17 -8.06 -3.47
N GLY A 34 -5.55 -9.34 -3.34
CA GLY A 34 -6.49 -9.79 -2.32
C GLY A 34 -5.98 -9.56 -0.90
N ALA A 35 -4.69 -9.79 -0.63
CA ALA A 35 -4.08 -9.48 0.66
C ALA A 35 -4.00 -7.98 0.94
N ILE A 36 -3.64 -7.17 -0.06
CA ILE A 36 -3.66 -5.70 0.05
C ILE A 36 -5.07 -5.21 0.39
N ALA A 37 -6.06 -5.68 -0.35
CA ALA A 37 -7.47 -5.39 -0.11
C ALA A 37 -7.95 -5.86 1.28
N SER A 38 -7.43 -6.98 1.77
CA SER A 38 -7.81 -7.56 3.07
C SER A 38 -7.16 -6.83 4.25
N ALA A 39 -5.88 -6.45 4.11
CA ALA A 39 -5.15 -5.70 5.12
C ALA A 39 -5.73 -4.29 5.30
N ALA A 40 -6.05 -3.60 4.21
CA ALA A 40 -6.56 -2.24 4.25
C ALA A 40 -8.08 -2.12 4.50
N ARG A 41 -8.78 -3.24 4.71
CA ARG A 41 -10.24 -3.27 4.89
C ARG A 41 -10.62 -2.85 6.31
N PRO A 42 -11.28 -1.70 6.51
CA PRO A 42 -11.85 -1.37 7.82
C PRO A 42 -13.09 -2.24 8.11
N PRO A 43 -13.60 -2.25 9.36
CA PRO A 43 -14.79 -3.02 9.73
C PRO A 43 -16.04 -2.73 8.88
N SER A 44 -16.15 -1.52 8.33
CA SER A 44 -17.22 -1.10 7.42
C SER A 44 -17.06 -1.60 5.98
N GLY A 45 -15.99 -2.32 5.67
CA GLY A 45 -15.62 -2.74 4.32
C GLY A 45 -14.81 -1.68 3.58
N LEU A 46 -14.27 -2.06 2.42
CA LEU A 46 -13.47 -1.14 1.61
C LEU A 46 -14.30 0.07 1.15
N THR A 47 -13.68 1.24 1.12
CA THR A 47 -14.28 2.42 0.49
C THR A 47 -14.20 2.35 -1.04
N ALA A 48 -14.97 3.17 -1.75
CA ALA A 48 -14.87 3.25 -3.21
C ALA A 48 -13.49 3.72 -3.67
N MET A 49 -12.87 4.66 -2.94
CA MET A 49 -11.53 5.14 -3.24
C MET A 49 -10.48 4.04 -3.08
N GLN A 50 -10.54 3.26 -1.98
CA GLN A 50 -9.62 2.15 -1.76
C GLN A 50 -9.71 1.12 -2.88
N ARG A 51 -10.93 0.72 -3.29
CA ARG A 51 -11.13 -0.21 -4.41
C ARG A 51 -10.50 0.30 -5.69
N ASN A 52 -10.82 1.52 -6.10
CA ASN A 52 -10.30 2.12 -7.33
C ASN A 52 -8.76 2.19 -7.32
N VAL A 53 -8.15 2.52 -6.18
CA VAL A 53 -6.70 2.59 -6.05
C VAL A 53 -6.08 1.20 -6.13
N ILE A 54 -6.65 0.18 -5.47
CA ILE A 54 -6.17 -1.21 -5.55
C ILE A 54 -6.21 -1.71 -7.00
N ASP A 55 -7.36 -1.53 -7.68
CA ASP A 55 -7.56 -1.99 -9.04
C ASP A 55 -6.60 -1.28 -10.01
N ALA A 56 -6.38 0.02 -9.81
CA ALA A 56 -5.44 0.82 -10.62
C ALA A 56 -3.98 0.40 -10.40
N ILE A 57 -3.57 0.12 -9.16
CA ILE A 57 -2.22 -0.39 -8.87
C ILE A 57 -2.03 -1.76 -9.51
N CYS A 58 -3.03 -2.65 -9.43
CA CYS A 58 -2.98 -3.95 -10.10
C CYS A 58 -2.77 -3.83 -11.60
N LEU A 59 -3.60 -3.01 -12.26
CA LEU A 59 -3.50 -2.77 -13.69
C LEU A 59 -2.14 -2.18 -14.08
N ALA A 60 -1.66 -1.19 -13.31
CA ALA A 60 -0.40 -0.52 -13.61
C ALA A 60 0.83 -1.43 -13.44
N LEU A 61 0.84 -2.29 -12.42
CA LEU A 61 2.01 -3.13 -12.10
C LEU A 61 2.03 -4.45 -12.86
N SER A 62 0.85 -5.03 -13.15
CA SER A 62 0.75 -6.38 -13.70
C SER A 62 0.12 -6.44 -15.10
N GLY A 63 -0.52 -5.36 -15.55
CA GLY A 63 -1.35 -5.37 -16.74
C GLY A 63 -2.65 -6.17 -16.59
N GLN A 64 -2.96 -6.69 -15.40
CA GLN A 64 -4.17 -7.47 -15.14
C GLN A 64 -5.26 -6.63 -14.48
N HIS A 65 -6.51 -6.97 -14.77
CA HIS A 65 -7.64 -6.43 -14.06
C HIS A 65 -7.88 -7.22 -12.77
N PHE A 66 -8.12 -6.51 -11.68
CA PHE A 66 -8.54 -7.05 -10.40
C PHE A 66 -9.78 -6.28 -9.96
N ASP A 67 -10.72 -6.96 -9.29
CA ASP A 67 -11.91 -6.35 -8.73
C ASP A 67 -11.87 -6.46 -7.21
N ALA A 68 -11.37 -5.42 -6.56
CA ALA A 68 -11.30 -5.36 -5.10
C ALA A 68 -12.68 -5.37 -4.42
N SER A 69 -13.77 -5.14 -5.16
CA SER A 69 -15.13 -5.16 -4.60
C SER A 69 -15.64 -6.57 -4.32
N THR A 70 -15.21 -7.54 -5.13
CA THR A 70 -15.65 -8.94 -5.06
C THR A 70 -14.56 -9.89 -4.61
N ALA A 71 -13.32 -9.41 -4.49
CA ALA A 71 -12.18 -10.21 -4.04
C ALA A 71 -12.44 -10.87 -2.66
N PRO A 72 -12.24 -12.20 -2.57
CA PRO A 72 -12.38 -12.90 -1.30
C PRO A 72 -11.30 -12.42 -0.31
N PRO A 73 -11.59 -12.39 1.00
CA PRO A 73 -10.57 -12.10 2.00
C PRO A 73 -9.43 -13.11 1.92
N VAL A 74 -8.21 -12.61 1.79
CA VAL A 74 -6.98 -13.37 1.92
C VAL A 74 -6.55 -13.26 3.38
N THR A 75 -5.97 -14.31 3.94
CA THR A 75 -5.37 -14.28 5.29
C THR A 75 -3.86 -14.13 5.18
N PRO A 76 -3.15 -13.67 6.23
CA PRO A 76 -1.69 -13.65 6.22
C PRO A 76 -1.08 -15.01 5.88
N GLN A 77 -1.66 -16.10 6.39
CA GLN A 77 -1.20 -17.47 6.13
C GLN A 77 -1.41 -17.88 4.67
N ALA A 78 -2.57 -17.52 4.09
CA ALA A 78 -2.84 -17.78 2.68
C ALA A 78 -1.86 -17.01 1.78
N LEU A 79 -1.55 -15.75 2.13
CA LEU A 79 -0.54 -14.98 1.41
C LEU A 79 0.85 -15.64 1.49
N THR A 80 1.29 -16.07 2.67
CA THR A 80 2.61 -16.75 2.81
C THR A 80 2.69 -18.09 2.11
N GLY A 81 1.55 -18.76 1.91
CA GLY A 81 1.48 -19.98 1.10
C GLY A 81 1.78 -19.73 -0.39
N VAL A 82 1.66 -18.47 -0.84
CA VAL A 82 1.92 -18.04 -2.21
C VAL A 82 3.25 -17.31 -2.30
N ILE A 83 3.50 -16.37 -1.39
CA ILE A 83 4.71 -15.54 -1.30
C ILE A 83 5.56 -16.02 -0.13
N SER A 84 6.22 -17.16 -0.31
CA SER A 84 7.10 -17.72 0.73
C SER A 84 8.36 -16.86 0.90
N PRO A 85 8.83 -16.64 2.15
CA PRO A 85 10.08 -15.94 2.41
C PRO A 85 11.30 -16.54 1.71
N ASP A 86 11.30 -17.84 1.46
CA ASP A 86 12.43 -18.52 0.82
C ASP A 86 12.46 -18.34 -0.71
N ALA A 87 11.30 -18.05 -1.31
CA ALA A 87 11.13 -17.98 -2.76
C ALA A 87 11.11 -16.54 -3.31
N PHE A 88 10.86 -15.56 -2.43
CA PHE A 88 10.69 -14.16 -2.81
C PHE A 88 11.64 -13.25 -2.04
N PRO A 89 12.35 -12.31 -2.70
CA PRO A 89 13.26 -11.38 -2.03
C PRO A 89 12.56 -10.48 -1.01
N ASP A 90 13.26 -10.10 0.05
CA ASP A 90 12.76 -9.20 1.09
C ASP A 90 12.23 -7.87 0.50
N VAL A 91 12.95 -7.28 -0.45
CA VAL A 91 12.55 -6.03 -1.14
C VAL A 91 11.18 -6.15 -1.81
N PHE A 92 10.84 -7.32 -2.36
CA PHE A 92 9.54 -7.56 -2.95
C PHE A 92 8.45 -7.66 -1.88
N ARG A 93 8.72 -8.40 -0.80
CA ARG A 93 7.78 -8.59 0.31
C ARG A 93 7.52 -7.27 1.06
N GLU A 94 8.55 -6.45 1.27
CA GLU A 94 8.42 -5.08 1.80
C GLU A 94 7.51 -4.22 0.92
N ARG A 95 7.64 -4.33 -0.40
CA ARG A 95 6.81 -3.55 -1.34
C ARG A 95 5.33 -3.90 -1.21
N ILE A 96 5.00 -5.18 -0.97
CA ILE A 96 3.62 -5.61 -0.68
C ILE A 96 3.09 -4.90 0.57
N VAL A 97 3.85 -4.90 1.67
CA VAL A 97 3.47 -4.22 2.92
C VAL A 97 3.30 -2.72 2.72
N ARG A 98 4.21 -2.07 1.97
CA ARG A 98 4.08 -0.65 1.63
C ARG A 98 2.80 -0.33 0.86
N TYR A 99 2.37 -1.19 -0.06
CA TYR A 99 1.08 -1.00 -0.74
C TYR A 99 -0.11 -1.16 0.20
N MET A 100 -0.05 -2.06 1.19
CA MET A 100 -1.08 -2.15 2.23
C MET A 100 -1.20 -0.83 3.00
N GLY A 101 -0.06 -0.26 3.43
CA GLY A 101 0.00 1.05 4.09
C GLY A 101 -0.51 2.19 3.22
N LEU A 102 -0.11 2.24 1.94
CA LEU A 102 -0.56 3.25 0.99
C LEU A 102 -2.09 3.27 0.85
N VAL A 103 -2.72 2.10 0.75
CA VAL A 103 -4.18 1.98 0.64
C VAL A 103 -4.86 2.30 1.98
N ALA A 104 -4.22 1.98 3.12
CA ALA A 104 -4.73 2.33 4.44
C ALA A 104 -4.75 3.85 4.69
N LEU A 105 -3.77 4.60 4.18
CA LEU A 105 -3.71 6.07 4.28
C LEU A 105 -4.87 6.81 3.60
N LEU A 106 -5.66 6.11 2.77
CA LEU A 106 -6.91 6.66 2.22
C LEU A 106 -8.01 6.76 3.29
N LEU A 107 -7.82 6.13 4.44
CA LEU A 107 -8.65 6.28 5.63
C LEU A 107 -8.09 7.41 6.49
N ASN A 108 -8.96 8.31 6.96
CA ASN A 108 -8.55 9.41 7.83
C ASN A 108 -9.55 9.57 9.00
N PRO A 109 -9.13 9.26 10.25
CA PRO A 109 -7.87 8.60 10.62
C PRO A 109 -7.84 7.13 10.17
N VAL A 110 -6.66 6.51 10.18
CA VAL A 110 -6.52 5.06 9.94
C VAL A 110 -7.01 4.31 11.20
N PRO A 111 -7.98 3.38 11.08
CA PRO A 111 -8.44 2.58 12.20
C PRO A 111 -7.34 1.66 12.75
N SER A 112 -7.27 1.48 14.07
CA SER A 112 -6.26 0.63 14.71
C SER A 112 -6.32 -0.82 14.21
N GLU A 113 -7.50 -1.33 13.88
CA GLU A 113 -7.68 -2.69 13.36
C GLU A 113 -7.02 -2.89 11.99
N VAL A 114 -6.95 -1.83 11.17
CA VAL A 114 -6.25 -1.84 9.88
C VAL A 114 -4.75 -1.84 10.10
N ILE A 115 -4.26 -1.06 11.08
CA ILE A 115 -2.84 -1.05 11.47
C ILE A 115 -2.43 -2.44 11.99
N ASP A 116 -3.22 -3.03 12.89
CA ASP A 116 -2.99 -4.37 13.43
C ASP A 116 -3.06 -5.46 12.34
N ALA A 117 -3.91 -5.27 11.32
CA ALA A 117 -3.94 -6.16 10.17
C ALA A 117 -2.62 -6.08 9.39
N ILE A 118 -2.14 -4.88 9.08
CA ILE A 118 -0.87 -4.68 8.35
C ILE A 118 0.30 -5.29 9.10
N HIS A 119 0.42 -5.07 10.41
CA HIS A 119 1.47 -5.69 11.22
C HIS A 119 1.43 -7.23 11.17
N ARG A 120 0.23 -7.84 11.17
CA ARG A 120 0.10 -9.30 11.02
C ARG A 120 0.56 -9.79 9.65
N TYR A 121 0.31 -9.04 8.58
CA TYR A 121 0.81 -9.38 7.25
C TYR A 121 2.33 -9.22 7.15
N ALA A 122 2.87 -8.13 7.67
CA ALA A 122 4.30 -7.89 7.64
C ALA A 122 5.07 -8.95 8.44
N SER A 123 4.58 -9.27 9.65
CA SER A 123 5.11 -10.36 10.46
C SER A 123 5.07 -11.70 9.74
N ALA A 124 3.95 -12.03 9.08
CA ALA A 124 3.82 -13.27 8.31
C ALA A 124 4.80 -13.33 7.12
N LEU A 125 5.05 -12.19 6.47
CA LEU A 125 6.02 -12.05 5.38
C LEU A 125 7.48 -11.96 5.87
N GLY A 126 7.73 -12.04 7.18
CA GLY A 126 9.08 -11.88 7.75
C GLY A 126 9.69 -10.51 7.46
N ILE A 127 8.86 -9.48 7.38
CA ILE A 127 9.30 -8.08 7.23
C ILE A 127 9.25 -7.43 8.60
N ASP A 128 10.39 -6.87 9.01
CA ASP A 128 10.45 -6.03 10.19
C ASP A 128 9.81 -4.68 9.85
N ASP A 129 8.59 -4.48 10.34
CA ASP A 129 7.75 -3.37 9.92
C ASP A 129 7.86 -2.19 10.90
N ASP A 130 8.85 -1.34 10.65
CA ASP A 130 8.94 -0.04 11.31
C ASP A 130 7.89 0.95 10.74
N CYS A 131 7.00 0.52 9.82
CA CYS A 131 5.93 1.36 9.25
C CYS A 131 4.91 1.84 10.29
N GLY A 132 4.93 1.30 11.52
CA GLY A 132 4.18 1.84 12.65
C GLY A 132 4.32 3.37 12.75
N GLY A 133 5.52 3.92 12.54
CA GLY A 133 5.75 5.37 12.60
C GLY A 133 5.11 6.21 11.49
N VAL A 134 4.75 5.60 10.35
CA VAL A 134 4.12 6.28 9.19
C VAL A 134 2.59 6.21 9.25
N LEU A 135 2.06 5.13 9.85
CA LEU A 135 0.62 4.90 10.01
C LEU A 135 0.09 5.33 11.37
N GLU A 136 0.96 5.61 12.35
CA GLU A 136 0.57 6.31 13.57
C GLU A 136 -0.15 7.60 13.15
N PRO A 137 -1.37 7.85 13.65
CA PRO A 137 -1.95 9.17 13.48
C PRO A 137 -0.94 10.12 14.09
N ALA A 138 -0.37 11.02 13.27
CA ALA A 138 0.40 12.13 13.80
C ALA A 138 -0.43 12.68 14.95
N SER A 139 0.05 12.50 16.19
CA SER A 139 -0.66 12.85 17.42
C SER A 139 -1.42 14.14 17.17
N SER A 140 -2.70 14.24 17.51
CA SER A 140 -3.54 15.40 17.11
C SER A 140 -2.87 16.75 17.40
N GLU A 141 -1.97 16.80 18.39
CA GLU A 141 -1.05 17.90 18.71
C GLU A 141 -0.08 18.28 17.58
N ARG A 142 0.61 17.34 16.94
CA ARG A 142 1.50 17.59 15.77
C ARG A 142 0.70 18.05 14.56
N GLN A 143 -0.48 17.48 14.32
CA GLN A 143 -1.37 17.95 13.26
C GLN A 143 -1.89 19.36 13.54
N HIS A 144 -2.25 19.68 14.79
CA HIS A 144 -2.60 21.04 15.21
C HIS A 144 -1.44 22.01 15.02
N ALA A 145 -0.22 21.61 15.39
CA ALA A 145 0.97 22.44 15.22
C ALA A 145 1.24 22.73 13.74
N VAL A 146 1.16 21.71 12.88
CA VAL A 146 1.34 21.85 11.43
C VAL A 146 0.23 22.72 10.84
N LEU A 147 -1.04 22.51 11.18
CA LEU A 147 -2.15 23.33 10.69
C LEU A 147 -2.06 24.79 11.18
N THR A 148 -1.62 24.99 12.42
CA THR A 148 -1.39 26.33 12.99
C THR A 148 -0.25 27.04 12.27
N ASP A 149 0.82 26.33 11.95
CA ASP A 149 1.94 26.88 11.19
C ASP A 149 1.55 27.17 9.73
N PHE A 150 0.79 26.27 9.10
CA PHE A 150 0.25 26.45 7.76
C PHE A 150 -0.67 27.68 7.65
N ALA A 151 -1.51 27.90 8.66
CA ALA A 151 -2.39 29.06 8.75
C ALA A 151 -1.61 30.36 9.05
N ARG A 152 -0.57 30.30 9.89
CA ARG A 152 0.32 31.44 10.17
C ARG A 152 1.10 31.89 8.94
N ASN A 153 1.55 30.95 8.11
CA ASN A 153 2.30 31.22 6.89
C ASN A 153 1.40 31.62 5.70
N GLY A 154 0.08 31.72 5.90
CA GLY A 154 -0.85 32.29 4.93
C GLY A 154 -1.23 31.35 3.78
N TYR A 155 -0.91 30.06 3.87
CA TYR A 155 -1.24 29.07 2.83
C TYR A 155 -2.70 28.62 2.84
N ALA A 156 -3.51 29.15 3.75
CA ALA A 156 -4.93 28.83 3.91
C ALA A 156 -5.86 30.02 3.54
N ARG A 157 -5.38 31.00 2.77
CA ARG A 157 -6.18 32.13 2.26
C ARG A 157 -6.59 31.96 0.81
#